data_AF-A0A961YFB7-F1
#
_entry.id   AF-A0A961YFB7-F1
#
_cell.length_a   1.000
_cell.length_b   1.000
_cell.length_c   1.000
_cell.angle_alpha   90.00
_cell.angle_beta   90.00
_cell.angle_gamma   90.00
#
_symmetry.space_group_name_H-M   'P 1'
#
loop_
_entity.id
_entity.type
_entity.pdbx_description
1 polymer ?
#
loop_
_entity_poly.entity_id
_entity_poly.type
_entity_poly.pdbx_seq_one_letter_code
_entity_poly.pdbx_strand_id
1 'polypeptide(L)'
;MNSLAPWFLVFLGGGLGAASRHGVNVAASRVMGLNFPWGTLTVNVVGSFLMGLIAGWLAFRAGINWTQHARLFLTTGFLGGFTTFSAFSLDTALIWERGEPGLAAAYILANVILSIGGLFLGLWIVRSIG
;
A
#
# COMPACT_ATOMS: atom_id res chain seq x y z
N MET A 1 -25.93 9.11 -16.50
CA MET A 1 -24.60 9.40 -15.92
C MET A 1 -23.70 8.20 -16.22
N ASN A 2 -22.59 8.41 -16.94
CA ASN A 2 -21.84 7.33 -17.61
C ASN A 2 -21.33 6.25 -16.63
N SER A 3 -21.83 5.02 -16.77
CA SER A 3 -21.52 3.86 -15.90
C SER A 3 -20.05 3.43 -15.93
N LEU A 4 -19.25 3.91 -16.89
CA LEU A 4 -17.86 3.50 -17.12
C LEU A 4 -16.81 4.35 -16.40
N ALA A 5 -17.14 5.60 -16.01
CA ALA A 5 -16.16 6.51 -15.42
C ALA A 5 -15.53 5.99 -14.10
N PRO A 6 -16.28 5.34 -13.18
CA PRO A 6 -15.70 4.72 -11.98
C PRO A 6 -14.65 3.64 -12.30
N TRP A 7 -14.94 2.77 -13.27
CA TRP A 7 -14.04 1.69 -13.69
C TRP A 7 -12.75 2.21 -14.29
N PHE A 8 -12.84 3.25 -15.12
CA PHE A 8 -11.67 3.87 -15.74
C PHE A 8 -10.73 4.50 -14.70
N LEU A 9 -11.29 5.14 -13.65
CA LEU A 9 -10.49 5.69 -12.54
C LEU A 9 -9.76 4.59 -11.77
N VAL A 10 -10.44 3.48 -11.48
CA VAL A 10 -9.81 2.32 -10.81
C VAL A 10 -8.73 1.71 -11.68
N PHE A 11 -8.98 1.54 -12.99
CA PHE A 11 -8.02 1.01 -13.95
C PHE A 11 -6.75 1.87 -14.04
N LEU A 12 -6.90 3.19 -14.25
CA LEU A 12 -5.77 4.10 -14.32
C LEU A 12 -4.99 4.15 -13.01
N GLY A 13 -5.70 4.30 -11.88
CA GLY A 13 -5.07 4.30 -10.56
C GLY A 13 -4.31 2.99 -10.32
N GLY A 14 -4.96 1.85 -10.56
CA GLY A 14 -4.39 0.51 -10.37
C GLY A 14 -3.15 0.25 -11.22
N GLY A 15 -3.19 0.63 -12.50
CA GLY A 15 -2.04 0.52 -13.40
C GLY A 15 -0.85 1.37 -12.92
N LEU A 16 -1.10 2.63 -12.53
CA LEU A 16 -0.07 3.52 -11.99
C LEU A 16 0.49 3.02 -10.65
N GLY A 17 -0.38 2.51 -9.78
CA GLY A 17 0.01 1.91 -8.51
C GLY A 17 0.91 0.69 -8.70
N ALA A 18 0.52 -0.22 -9.60
CA ALA A 18 1.29 -1.42 -9.91
C ALA A 18 2.64 -1.09 -10.55
N ALA A 19 2.69 -0.12 -11.47
CA ALA A 19 3.94 0.37 -12.07
C ALA A 19 4.87 0.99 -11.02
N SER A 20 4.32 1.79 -10.10
CA SER A 20 5.06 2.40 -9.00
C SER A 20 5.62 1.33 -8.05
N ARG A 21 4.80 0.33 -7.68
CA ARG A 21 5.24 -0.83 -6.90
C ARG A 21 6.39 -1.57 -7.58
N HIS A 22 6.28 -1.81 -8.88
CA HIS A 22 7.35 -2.45 -9.65
C HIS A 22 8.65 -1.64 -9.58
N GLY A 23 8.57 -0.32 -9.75
CA GLY A 23 9.72 0.58 -9.60
C GLY A 23 10.38 0.48 -8.21
N VAL A 24 9.57 0.48 -7.13
CA VAL A 24 10.09 0.32 -5.76
C VAL A 24 10.75 -1.04 -5.57
N ASN A 25 10.16 -2.12 -6.08
CA ASN A 25 10.74 -3.46 -5.99
C ASN A 25 12.10 -3.56 -6.72
N VAL A 26 12.21 -2.94 -7.90
CA VAL A 26 13.48 -2.88 -8.66
C VAL A 26 14.51 -2.01 -7.94
N ALA A 27 14.11 -0.88 -7.36
CA ALA A 27 15.03 -0.04 -6.60
C ALA A 27 15.52 -0.76 -5.33
N ALA A 28 14.61 -1.40 -4.60
CA ALA A 28 14.94 -2.14 -3.38
C ALA A 28 15.91 -3.31 -3.67
N SER A 29 15.72 -4.06 -4.74
CA SER A 29 16.63 -5.15 -5.09
C SER A 29 18.05 -4.67 -5.43
N ARG A 30 18.18 -3.48 -6.03
CA ARG A 30 19.47 -2.87 -6.36
C ARG A 30 20.20 -2.33 -5.12
N VAL A 31 19.49 -1.74 -4.18
CA VAL A 31 20.10 -1.06 -3.02
C VAL A 31 20.29 -2.00 -1.83
N MET A 32 19.33 -2.89 -1.59
CA MET A 32 19.27 -3.75 -0.39
C MET A 32 19.52 -5.23 -0.69
N GLY A 33 19.69 -5.59 -1.98
CA GLY A 33 19.88 -6.97 -2.42
C GLY A 33 18.58 -7.79 -2.43
N LEU A 34 18.74 -9.11 -2.61
CA LEU A 34 17.64 -10.07 -2.81
C LEU A 34 17.42 -11.00 -1.61
N ASN A 35 18.22 -10.89 -0.56
CA ASN A 35 18.15 -11.82 0.58
C ASN A 35 16.86 -11.68 1.39
N PHE A 36 16.27 -10.48 1.38
CA PHE A 36 15.03 -10.14 2.09
C PHE A 36 14.10 -9.31 1.19
N PRO A 37 12.77 -9.51 1.25
CA PRO A 37 11.77 -8.83 0.42
C PRO A 37 11.51 -7.37 0.83
N TRP A 38 12.53 -6.53 0.77
CA TRP A 38 12.47 -5.12 1.14
C TRP A 38 11.46 -4.32 0.31
N GLY A 39 11.31 -4.64 -0.97
CA GLY A 39 10.38 -3.97 -1.87
C GLY A 39 8.93 -4.11 -1.40
N THR A 40 8.49 -5.35 -1.19
CA THR A 40 7.13 -5.67 -0.71
C THR A 40 6.84 -5.03 0.65
N LEU A 41 7.76 -5.13 1.60
CA LEU A 41 7.61 -4.48 2.91
C LEU A 41 7.43 -2.96 2.75
N THR A 42 8.27 -2.32 1.92
CA THR A 42 8.26 -0.87 1.72
C THR A 42 6.95 -0.40 1.12
N VAL A 43 6.48 -1.05 0.04
CA VAL A 43 5.23 -0.62 -0.62
C VAL A 43 4.02 -0.81 0.28
N ASN A 44 3.97 -1.87 1.08
CA ASN A 44 2.88 -2.10 2.03
C ASN A 44 2.88 -1.05 3.15
N VAL A 45 4.03 -0.81 3.80
CA VAL A 45 4.12 0.16 4.91
C VAL A 45 3.84 1.58 4.43
N VAL A 46 4.49 2.02 3.36
CA VAL A 46 4.29 3.36 2.80
C VAL A 46 2.86 3.51 2.28
N GLY A 47 2.34 2.49 1.57
CA GLY A 47 0.98 2.52 1.05
C GLY A 47 -0.08 2.57 2.14
N SER A 48 0.09 1.84 3.24
CA SER A 48 -0.80 1.90 4.40
C SER A 48 -0.73 3.24 5.11
N PHE A 49 0.46 3.84 5.26
CA PHE A 49 0.59 5.21 5.78
C PHE A 49 -0.14 6.24 4.91
N LEU A 50 0.07 6.19 3.59
CA LEU A 50 -0.63 7.05 2.63
C LEU A 50 -2.14 6.81 2.66
N MET A 51 -2.59 5.56 2.82
CA MET A 51 -4.01 5.23 3.01
C MET A 51 -4.59 5.95 4.23
N GLY A 52 -3.86 5.96 5.35
CA GLY A 52 -4.26 6.69 6.56
C GLY A 52 -4.43 8.18 6.32
N LEU A 53 -3.45 8.82 5.66
CA LEU A 53 -3.53 10.24 5.30
C LEU A 53 -4.72 10.53 4.37
N ILE A 54 -4.89 9.74 3.31
CA ILE A 54 -5.95 9.96 2.32
C ILE A 54 -7.33 9.69 2.93
N ALA A 55 -7.50 8.59 3.66
CA ALA A 55 -8.76 8.26 4.32
C ALA A 55 -9.15 9.31 5.37
N GLY A 56 -8.19 9.77 6.17
CA GLY A 56 -8.39 10.87 7.12
C GLY A 56 -8.83 12.14 6.41
N TRP A 57 -8.10 12.55 5.37
CA TRP A 57 -8.40 13.80 4.67
C TRP A 57 -9.77 13.77 3.99
N LEU A 58 -10.10 12.65 3.33
CA LEU A 58 -11.41 12.46 2.69
C LEU A 58 -12.56 12.43 3.70
N ALA A 59 -12.33 11.95 4.92
CA ALA A 59 -13.36 11.89 5.96
C ALA A 59 -13.61 13.25 6.63
N PHE A 60 -12.55 14.04 6.86
CA PHE A 60 -12.65 15.27 7.67
C PHE A 60 -12.68 16.57 6.85
N ARG A 61 -12.19 16.58 5.61
CA ARG A 61 -11.97 17.82 4.85
C ARG A 61 -12.58 17.86 3.45
N ALA A 62 -12.94 16.72 2.87
CA ALA A 62 -13.46 16.69 1.50
C ALA A 62 -14.99 16.92 1.46
N GLY A 63 -15.44 17.85 0.62
CA GLY A 63 -16.86 18.06 0.32
C GLY A 63 -17.46 16.89 -0.47
N ILE A 64 -18.72 16.54 -0.17
CA ILE A 64 -19.43 15.29 -0.53
C ILE A 64 -19.25 14.81 -1.99
N ASN A 65 -19.22 15.71 -2.98
CA ASN A 65 -19.22 15.33 -4.40
C ASN A 65 -17.82 15.01 -4.99
N TRP A 66 -16.73 15.58 -4.46
CA TRP A 66 -15.37 15.28 -4.95
C TRP A 66 -14.84 13.97 -4.35
N THR A 67 -15.35 13.59 -3.18
CA THR A 67 -14.84 12.50 -2.36
C THR A 67 -14.91 11.13 -3.05
N GLN A 68 -15.92 10.87 -3.89
CA GLN A 68 -16.12 9.54 -4.49
C GLN A 68 -15.13 9.22 -5.61
N HIS A 69 -14.92 10.13 -6.57
CA HIS A 69 -13.96 9.91 -7.66
C HIS A 69 -12.52 9.84 -7.13
N ALA A 70 -12.17 10.71 -6.18
CA ALA A 70 -10.87 10.69 -5.53
C ALA A 70 -10.64 9.38 -4.75
N ARG A 71 -11.64 8.88 -4.03
CA ARG A 71 -11.56 7.58 -3.33
C ARG A 71 -11.31 6.43 -4.32
N LEU A 72 -12.09 6.35 -5.40
CA LEU A 72 -11.91 5.29 -6.40
C LEU A 72 -10.52 5.32 -7.04
N PHE A 73 -10.02 6.49 -7.45
CA PHE A 73 -8.71 6.61 -8.07
C PHE A 73 -7.57 6.37 -7.07
N LEU A 74 -7.58 7.03 -5.92
CA LEU A 74 -6.46 7.01 -4.96
C LEU A 74 -6.45 5.77 -4.09
N THR A 75 -7.59 5.39 -3.49
CA THR A 75 -7.63 4.29 -2.52
C THR A 75 -7.80 2.95 -3.22
N THR A 76 -8.85 2.81 -4.03
CA THR A 76 -9.15 1.52 -4.68
C THR A 76 -8.21 1.25 -5.85
N GLY A 77 -7.94 2.25 -6.68
CA GLY A 77 -7.01 2.16 -7.79
C GLY A 77 -5.55 2.17 -7.32
N PHE A 78 -4.99 3.36 -7.10
CA PHE A 78 -3.57 3.56 -6.88
C PHE A 78 -3.02 2.80 -5.68
N LEU A 79 -3.55 3.01 -4.48
CA LEU A 79 -3.06 2.31 -3.28
C LEU A 79 -3.37 0.81 -3.32
N GLY A 80 -4.47 0.40 -3.97
CA GLY A 80 -4.79 -1.00 -4.21
C GLY A 80 -3.81 -1.70 -5.17
N GLY A 81 -3.31 -1.00 -6.19
CA GLY A 81 -2.27 -1.52 -7.09
C GLY A 81 -0.84 -1.39 -6.54
N PHE A 82 -0.61 -0.38 -5.70
CA PHE A 82 0.68 -0.08 -5.07
C PHE A 82 1.02 -1.03 -3.92
N THR A 83 0.04 -1.37 -3.08
CA THR A 83 0.22 -2.37 -2.01
C THR A 83 -0.09 -3.78 -2.52
N THR A 84 0.37 -4.81 -1.80
CA THR A 84 0.13 -6.20 -2.21
C THR A 84 0.21 -7.18 -1.05
N PHE A 85 -0.91 -7.89 -0.82
CA PHE A 85 -0.94 -9.02 0.10
C PHE A 85 -0.44 -10.31 -0.56
N SER A 86 -0.72 -10.51 -1.86
CA SER A 86 -0.32 -11.72 -2.58
C SER A 86 1.20 -11.89 -2.68
N ALA A 87 1.94 -10.83 -2.99
CA ALA A 87 3.41 -10.90 -3.00
C ALA A 87 3.97 -11.10 -1.59
N PHE A 88 3.40 -10.44 -0.58
CA PHE A 88 3.75 -10.65 0.83
C PHE A 88 3.59 -12.12 1.26
N SER A 89 2.48 -12.76 0.89
CA SER A 89 2.25 -14.18 1.18
C SER A 89 3.25 -15.08 0.48
N LEU A 90 3.56 -14.81 -0.80
CA LEU A 90 4.56 -15.57 -1.56
C LEU A 90 5.96 -15.40 -0.95
N ASP A 91 6.38 -14.17 -0.65
CA ASP A 91 7.66 -13.89 0.00
C ASP A 91 7.79 -14.63 1.34
N THR A 92 6.71 -14.66 2.13
CA THR A 92 6.66 -15.39 3.41
C THR A 92 6.85 -16.89 3.20
N ALA A 93 6.13 -17.48 2.24
CA ALA A 93 6.24 -18.90 1.91
C ALA A 93 7.66 -19.25 1.42
N LEU A 94 8.26 -18.42 0.57
CA LEU A 94 9.62 -18.63 0.07
C LEU A 94 10.68 -18.55 1.18
N ILE A 95 10.55 -17.63 2.13
CA ILE A 95 11.44 -17.57 3.30
C ILE A 95 11.27 -18.82 4.18
N TRP A 96 10.03 -19.28 4.35
CA TRP A 96 9.74 -20.50 5.10
C TRP A 96 10.35 -21.74 4.44
N GLU A 97 10.16 -21.91 3.13
CA GLU A 97 10.71 -23.03 2.35
C GLU A 97 12.25 -23.03 2.30
N ARG A 98 12.89 -21.86 2.44
CA ARG A 98 14.34 -21.75 2.60
C ARG A 98 14.87 -22.25 3.94
N GLY A 99 14.00 -22.67 4.86
CA GLY A 99 14.38 -23.15 6.19
C GLY A 99 14.65 -22.03 7.19
N GLU A 100 14.11 -20.83 6.95
CA GLU A 100 14.30 -19.65 7.82
C GLU A 100 13.00 -19.21 8.52
N PRO A 101 12.34 -20.07 9.33
CA PRO A 101 11.02 -19.77 9.90
C PRO A 101 11.02 -18.56 10.84
N GLY A 102 12.13 -18.32 11.55
CA GLY A 102 12.29 -17.12 12.37
C GLY A 102 12.25 -15.83 11.55
N LEU A 103 12.89 -15.82 10.37
CA LEU A 103 12.87 -14.67 9.47
C LEU A 103 11.48 -14.49 8.83
N ALA A 104 10.81 -15.59 8.46
CA ALA A 104 9.44 -15.53 7.96
C ALA A 104 8.49 -14.91 9.00
N ALA A 105 8.58 -15.32 10.27
CA ALA A 105 7.79 -14.74 11.36
C ALA A 105 8.10 -13.25 11.56
N ALA A 106 9.38 -12.86 11.55
CA ALA A 106 9.78 -11.47 11.63
C ALA A 106 9.24 -10.63 10.46
N TYR A 107 9.25 -11.16 9.24
CA TYR A 107 8.72 -10.50 8.05
C TYR A 107 7.20 -10.30 8.11
N ILE A 108 6.46 -11.31 8.61
CA ILE A 108 5.02 -11.22 8.88
C ILE A 108 4.73 -10.12 9.90
N LEU A 109 5.38 -10.16 11.05
CA LEU A 109 5.17 -9.20 12.13
C LEU A 109 5.55 -7.79 11.69
N ALA A 110 6.66 -7.62 10.98
CA ALA A 110 7.08 -6.34 10.43
C ALA A 110 6.03 -5.77 9.47
N ASN A 111 5.53 -6.56 8.51
CA ASN A 111 4.48 -6.10 7.61
C ASN A 111 3.22 -5.68 8.36
N VAL A 112 2.73 -6.51 9.28
CA VAL A 112 1.49 -6.24 10.01
C VAL A 112 1.62 -5.02 10.92
N ILE A 113 2.62 -5.01 11.79
CA ILE A 113 2.80 -3.95 12.80
C ILE A 113 3.11 -2.62 12.13
N LEU A 114 4.05 -2.59 11.18
CA LEU A 114 4.44 -1.33 10.53
C LEU A 114 3.35 -0.79 9.61
N SER A 115 2.61 -1.66 8.90
CA SER A 115 1.54 -1.20 8.00
C SER A 115 0.32 -0.69 8.80
N ILE A 116 -0.11 -1.43 9.82
CA ILE A 116 -1.20 -0.97 10.70
C ILE A 116 -0.78 0.29 11.45
N GLY A 117 0.42 0.30 12.02
CA GLY A 117 0.99 1.47 12.70
C GLY A 117 1.08 2.69 11.78
N GLY A 118 1.57 2.50 10.55
CA GLY A 118 1.62 3.54 9.53
C GLY A 118 0.24 4.10 9.19
N LEU A 119 -0.76 3.24 8.99
CA LEU A 119 -2.14 3.68 8.73
C LEU A 119 -2.69 4.55 9.88
N PHE A 120 -2.55 4.09 11.13
CA PHE A 120 -3.02 4.87 12.28
C PHE A 120 -2.23 6.17 12.46
N LEU A 121 -0.93 6.16 12.21
CA LEU A 121 -0.11 7.36 12.21
C LEU A 121 -0.60 8.37 11.18
N GLY A 122 -0.90 7.94 9.96
CA GLY A 122 -1.46 8.80 8.92
C GLY A 122 -2.81 9.41 9.33
N LEU A 123 -3.72 8.60 9.88
CA LEU A 123 -5.00 9.10 10.41
C LEU A 123 -4.81 10.12 11.53
N TRP A 124 -3.88 9.84 12.46
CA TRP A 124 -3.59 10.73 13.58
C TRP A 124 -3.04 12.08 13.11
N ILE A 125 -2.10 12.09 12.16
CA ILE A 125 -1.55 13.33 11.57
C ILE A 125 -2.65 14.22 10.98
N VAL A 126 -3.58 13.64 10.21
CA VAL A 126 -4.65 14.44 9.61
C VAL A 126 -5.59 15.03 10.67
N ARG A 127 -5.87 14.27 11.72
CA ARG A 127 -6.72 14.70 12.83
C ARG A 127 -6.06 15.75 13.73
N SER A 128 -4.73 15.75 13.85
CA SER A 128 -4.03 16.71 14.71
C SER A 128 -3.82 18.08 14.05
N ILE A 129 -3.88 18.14 12.72
CA ILE A 129 -3.72 19.39 11.95
C ILE A 129 -5.10 20.05 11.66
N GLY A 130 -6.21 19.39 12.01
CA GLY A 130 -7.59 19.87 11.79
C GLY A 130 -8.28 20.23 13.09
#